data_AF-A0A7Y3MWV4-F1
#
_entry.id   AF-A0A7Y3MWV4-F1
#
_cell.length_a   1.000
_cell.length_b   1.000
_cell.length_c   1.000
_cell.angle_alpha   90.00
_cell.angle_beta   90.00
_cell.angle_gamma   90.00
#
_symmetry.space_group_name_H-M   'P 1'
#
loop_
_entity.id
_entity.type
_entity.pdbx_description
1 polymer ?
#
loop_
_entity_poly.entity_id
_entity_poly.type
_entity_poly.pdbx_seq_one_letter_code
_entity_poly.pdbx_strand_id
1 'polypeptide(L)' 'QPEGGAYFRRIISSAVEVEPDKQGRIRVPGWLRESAGLDSQVLLIGAVDRVELWSPERFRSELEAGSSEYDRYAPQIFG' A
#
# COMPACT_ATOMS: atom_id res chain seq x y z
N GLN A 1 21.22 6.82 4.87
CA GLN A 1 21.21 6.21 6.21
C GLN A 1 21.18 4.69 6.07
N PRO A 2 21.97 3.93 6.86
CA PRO A 2 22.10 2.47 6.72
C PRO A 2 20.78 1.70 6.94
N GLU A 3 19.79 2.31 7.56
CA GLU A 3 18.49 1.68 7.90
C GLU A 3 17.57 1.47 6.69
N GLY A 4 17.62 2.35 5.69
CA GLY A 4 16.77 2.25 4.50
C GLY A 4 16.99 0.97 3.69
N GLY A 5 18.24 0.49 3.63
CA GLY A 5 18.59 -0.72 2.90
C GLY A 5 18.05 -2.00 3.54
N ALA A 6 17.96 -2.06 4.87
CA ALA A 6 17.39 -3.20 5.60
C ALA A 6 15.85 -3.19 5.52
N TYR A 7 15.24 -2.02 5.66
CA TYR A 7 13.79 -1.83 5.50
C TYR A 7 13.33 -2.18 4.09
N PHE A 8 14.03 -1.68 3.07
CA PHE A 8 13.77 -2.03 1.67
C PHE A 8 13.86 -3.54 1.45
N ARG A 9 14.93 -4.19 1.93
CA ARG A 9 15.11 -5.64 1.82
C ARG A 9 13.96 -6.41 2.46
N ARG A 10 13.46 -5.95 3.60
CA ARG A 10 12.30 -6.55 4.25
C ARG A 10 11.06 -6.47 3.35
N ILE A 11 10.76 -5.30 2.79
CA ILE A 11 9.61 -5.13 1.88
C ILE A 11 9.74 -6.03 0.65
N ILE A 12 10.90 -5.99 -0.02
CA ILE A 12 11.09 -6.76 -1.26
C ILE A 12 11.23 -8.26 -1.00
N SER A 13 11.69 -8.69 0.17
CA SER A 13 11.86 -10.11 0.48
C SER A 13 10.54 -10.88 0.53
N SER A 14 9.44 -10.19 0.79
CA SER A 14 8.08 -10.74 0.76
C SER A 14 7.38 -10.57 -0.60
N ALA A 15 8.01 -9.89 -1.57
CA ALA A 15 7.42 -9.65 -2.87
C ALA A 15 7.33 -10.95 -3.67
N VAL A 16 6.25 -11.09 -4.43
CA VAL A 16 6.07 -12.20 -5.37
C VAL A 16 5.59 -11.68 -6.71
N GLU A 17 6.04 -12.35 -7.77
CA GLU A 17 5.48 -12.14 -9.10
C GLU A 17 4.15 -12.87 -9.22
N VAL A 18 3.16 -12.20 -9.78
CA VAL A 18 1.81 -12.73 -10.02
C VAL A 18 1.37 -12.35 -11.42
N GLU A 19 0.85 -13.32 -12.15
CA GLU A 19 0.25 -13.07 -13.46
C GLU A 19 -1.27 -12.89 -13.30
N PRO A 20 -1.86 -11.85 -13.90
CA PRO A 20 -3.30 -11.74 -14.01
C PRO A 20 -3.87 -12.93 -14.79
N ASP A 21 -5.01 -13.45 -14.35
CA ASP A 21 -5.72 -14.46 -15.14
C ASP A 21 -6.35 -13.87 -16.42
N LYS A 22 -6.98 -14.71 -17.24
CA LYS A 22 -7.63 -14.28 -18.49
C LYS A 22 -8.73 -13.23 -18.31
N GLN A 23 -9.24 -13.03 -17.10
CA GLN A 23 -10.25 -12.02 -16.77
C GLN A 23 -9.62 -10.78 -16.12
N GLY A 24 -8.28 -10.70 -16.07
CA GLY A 24 -7.54 -9.60 -15.46
C GLY A 24 -7.50 -9.65 -13.94
N ARG A 25 -7.85 -10.78 -13.31
CA ARG A 25 -7.85 -10.88 -11.84
C ARG A 25 -6.46 -11.25 -11.33
N ILE A 26 -6.03 -10.56 -10.27
CA ILE A 26 -4.77 -10.83 -9.58
C ILE A 26 -5.06 -11.65 -8.31
N ARG A 27 -4.41 -12.80 -8.16
CA ARG A 27 -4.49 -13.60 -6.93
C ARG A 27 -3.47 -13.09 -5.93
N VAL A 28 -3.94 -12.44 -4.87
CA VAL A 28 -3.09 -12.01 -3.76
C VAL A 28 -2.80 -13.22 -2.85
N PRO A 29 -1.52 -13.59 -2.63
CA PRO A 29 -1.15 -14.66 -1.71
C PRO A 29 -1.74 -14.48 -0.30
N GLY A 30 -2.07 -15.57 0.37
CA GLY A 30 -2.71 -15.56 1.70
C GLY A 30 -1.94 -14.73 2.74
N TRP A 31 -0.63 -14.93 2.84
CA TRP A 31 0.21 -14.20 3.81
C TRP A 31 0.27 -12.69 3.55
N LEU A 32 0.20 -12.26 2.28
CA LEU A 32 0.13 -10.84 1.94
C LEU A 32 -1.23 -10.25 2.31
N ARG A 33 -2.32 -11.00 2.08
CA ARG A 33 -3.67 -10.60 2.53
C ARG A 33 -3.73 -10.45 4.05
N GLU A 34 -3.21 -11.42 4.79
CA GLU A 34 -3.16 -11.40 6.26
C GLU A 34 -2.32 -10.22 6.78
N SER A 35 -1.12 -10.01 6.23
CA SER A 35 -0.26 -8.90 6.60
C SER A 35 -0.92 -7.54 6.34
N ALA A 36 -1.57 -7.38 5.19
CA ALA A 36 -2.27 -6.15 4.81
C ALA A 36 -3.65 -6.01 5.47
N GLY A 37 -4.15 -7.05 6.16
CA GLY A 37 -5.47 -7.06 6.78
C GLY A 37 -6.61 -7.02 5.76
N LEU A 38 -6.40 -7.59 4.58
CA LEU A 38 -7.42 -7.64 3.52
C LEU A 38 -8.40 -8.78 3.78
N ASP A 39 -9.69 -8.46 3.72
CA ASP A 39 -10.78 -9.42 3.80
C ASP A 39 -11.68 -9.33 2.55
N SER A 40 -12.99 -9.20 2.71
CA SER A 40 -13.97 -9.19 1.62
C SER A 40 -13.99 -7.90 0.81
N GLN A 41 -13.54 -6.79 1.39
CA GLN A 41 -13.46 -5.48 0.74
C GLN A 41 -12.02 -4.96 0.71
N VAL A 42 -11.65 -4.34 -0.41
CA VAL A 42 -10.32 -3.78 -0.65
C VAL A 42 -10.47 -2.45 -1.38
N LEU A 43 -9.70 -1.45 -0.98
CA LEU A 43 -9.52 -0.21 -1.73
C LEU A 43 -8.33 -0.37 -2.69
N LEU A 44 -8.53 0.08 -3.93
CA LEU A 44 -7.50 0.14 -4.96
C LEU A 44 -7.10 1.60 -5.16
N ILE A 45 -5.84 1.93 -4.89
CA ILE A 45 -5.35 3.31 -4.96
C ILE A 45 -4.22 3.40 -5.98
N GLY A 46 -4.33 4.34 -6.91
CA GLY A 46 -3.22 4.69 -7.80
C GLY A 46 -2.21 5.59 -7.06
N ALA A 47 -0.97 5.15 -6.95
CA ALA A 47 0.10 5.87 -6.28
C ALA A 47 1.28 6.07 -7.24
N VAL A 48 1.12 7.02 -8.18
CA VAL A 48 2.10 7.46 -9.19
C VAL A 48 2.74 6.32 -10.02
N ASP A 49 3.64 5.56 -9.42
CA ASP A 49 4.41 4.47 -10.02
C ASP A 49 3.88 3.06 -9.69
N ARG A 50 2.88 2.95 -8.84
CA ARG A 50 2.30 1.66 -8.42
C ARG A 50 0.80 1.76 -8.13
N VAL A 51 0.22 0.59 -7.91
CA VAL A 51 -1.13 0.44 -7.38
C VAL A 51 -1.03 -0.16 -5.98
N GLU A 52 -1.75 0.42 -5.04
CA GLU A 52 -1.79 -0.03 -3.65
C GLU A 52 -3.14 -0.69 -3.34
N LEU A 53 -3.08 -1.79 -2.57
CA LEU A 53 -4.23 -2.50 -2.04
C LEU A 53 -4.32 -2.22 -0.55
N TRP A 54 -5.46 -1.70 -0.11
CA TRP A 54 -5.68 -1.32 1.28
C TRP A 54 -6.93 -1.95 1.87
N SER A 55 -6.87 -2.31 3.16
CA SER A 55 -8.09 -2.47 3.96
C SER A 55 -8.77 -1.09 4.09
N PRO A 56 -10.08 -0.98 3.83
CA PRO A 56 -10.80 0.27 3.98
C PRO A 56 -10.64 0.90 5.37
N GLU A 57 -10.66 0.08 6.42
CA GLU A 57 -10.53 0.50 7.81
C GLU A 57 -9.13 1.04 8.09
N ARG A 58 -8.09 0.29 7.70
CA ARG A 58 -6.70 0.70 7.90
C ARG A 58 -6.38 1.97 7.12
N PHE A 59 -6.88 2.10 5.91
CA PHE A 59 -6.68 3.30 5.10
C PHE A 59 -7.34 4.53 5.74
N ARG A 60 -8.56 4.38 6.27
CA ARG A 60 -9.24 5.46 6.99
C ARG A 60 -8.42 5.91 8.21
N SER A 61 -7.95 4.97 9.03
CA SER A 61 -7.10 5.29 10.18
C SER A 61 -5.79 5.96 9.78
N GLU A 62 -5.18 5.56 8.66
CA GLU A 62 -3.95 6.19 8.15
C GLU A 62 -4.19 7.63 7.69
N LEU A 63 -5.30 7.90 7.00
CA LEU A 63 -5.68 9.27 6.63
C LEU A 63 -5.95 10.15 7.85
N GLU A 64 -6.62 9.61 8.86
CA GLU A 64 -6.88 10.33 10.12
C GLU A 64 -5.57 10.66 10.86
N ALA A 65 -4.63 9.70 10.92
CA ALA A 65 -3.32 9.91 11.52
C ALA A 65 -2.45 10.91 10.71
N GLY A 66 -2.54 10.85 9.39
CA GLY A 66 -1.78 11.70 8.46
C GLY A 66 -2.34 13.11 8.26
N SER A 67 -3.54 13.42 8.76
CA SER A 67 -4.20 14.72 8.53
C SER A 67 -3.34 15.91 8.94
N SER A 68 -2.60 15.82 10.04
CA SER A 68 -1.71 16.91 10.50
C SER A 68 -0.45 17.08 9.63
N GLU A 69 0.02 16.01 8.99
CA GLU A 69 1.15 16.05 8.06
C GLU A 69 0.69 16.59 6.69
N TYR A 70 -0.52 16.22 6.25
CA TYR A 70 -1.09 16.71 4.99
C TYR A 70 -1.18 18.24 4.98
N ASP A 71 -1.70 18.86 6.04
CA ASP A 71 -1.81 20.33 6.14
C ASP A 71 -0.43 21.03 6.07
N ARG A 72 0.63 20.36 6.55
CA ARG A 72 1.99 20.88 6.51
C ARG A 72 2.61 20.82 5.11
N TYR A 73 2.39 19.73 4.37
CA TYR A 73 3.06 19.50 3.08
C TYR A 73 2.21 19.91 1.87
N ALA A 74 0.89 19.95 1.97
CA ALA A 74 0.01 20.30 0.84
C ALA A 74 0.36 21.65 0.19
N PRO A 75 0.69 22.73 0.93
CA PRO A 75 1.12 24.00 0.31
C PRO A 75 2.46 23.91 -0.44
N GLN A 76 3.32 22.93 -0.11
CA GLN A 76 4.63 22.76 -0.75
C GLN A 76 4.54 21.88 -2.00
N ILE A 77 3.54 20.98 -2.03
CA ILE A 77 3.31 20.04 -3.14
C ILE A 77 2.37 20.66 -4.20
N PHE A 78 1.37 21.42 -3.75
CA PHE A 78 0.29 21.94 -4.61
C PHE A 78 0.19 23.47 -4.65
N GLY A 79 1.05 24.19 -3.92
CA GLY A 79 1.22 25.65 -4.02
C GLY A 79 2.30 26.01 -5.02
#